data_AF-A0A935XA98-F1
#
_entry.id   AF-A0A935XA98-F1
#
_cell.length_a   1.000
_cell.length_b   1.000
_cell.length_c   1.000
_cell.angle_alpha   90.00
_cell.angle_beta   90.00
_cell.angle_gamma   90.00
#
_symmetry.space_group_name_H-M   'P 1'
#
loop_
_entity.id
_entity.type
_entity.pdbx_description
1 polymer ?
#
loop_
_entity_poly.entity_id
_entity_poly.type
_entity_poly.pdbx_seq_one_letter_code
_entity_poly.pdbx_strand_id
1 'polypeptide(L)'
;MNGPFSVQQIKYEFLLYMKGLGGRFEDWYVGAAGNPEETLRMEHRAREGDVPWMYKPAVSSKATRTILKYFREVLHTDGGDADSLGEGATYAFLFRKGPHTCPRSDGVDAPPCDSAGAPETAFASVNGGFAKSGRPAC
;
A
#
# COMPACT_ATOMS: atom_id res chain seq x y z
N MET A 1 -24.03 16.29 4.64
CA MET A 1 -23.62 15.28 5.64
C MET A 1 -23.23 14.03 4.87
N ASN A 2 -21.94 13.69 4.81
CA ASN A 2 -21.50 12.44 4.17
C ASN A 2 -21.72 11.31 5.19
N GLY A 3 -22.82 10.56 5.03
CA GLY A 3 -23.16 9.43 5.88
C GLY A 3 -22.22 8.24 5.68
N PRO A 4 -22.34 7.19 6.52
CA PRO A 4 -21.54 5.98 6.38
C PRO A 4 -21.84 5.27 5.05
N PHE A 5 -20.79 4.74 4.42
CA PHE A 5 -20.89 4.07 3.13
C PHE A 5 -21.19 2.57 3.27
N SER A 6 -21.88 2.02 2.28
CA SER A 6 -22.13 0.58 2.19
C SER A 6 -20.85 -0.19 1.88
N VAL A 7 -20.82 -1.48 2.25
CA VAL A 7 -19.68 -2.38 1.97
C VAL A 7 -19.29 -2.37 0.50
N GLN A 8 -20.28 -2.45 -0.40
CA GLN A 8 -20.04 -2.48 -1.85
C GLN A 8 -19.44 -1.17 -2.35
N GLN A 9 -19.90 -0.04 -1.80
CA GLN A 9 -19.40 1.27 -2.20
C GLN A 9 -17.95 1.49 -1.77
N ILE A 10 -17.59 1.11 -0.54
CA ILE A 10 -16.20 1.20 -0.08
C ILE A 10 -15.31 0.26 -0.91
N LYS A 11 -15.75 -0.98 -1.17
CA LYS A 11 -15.00 -1.91 -2.02
C LYS A 11 -14.72 -1.33 -3.41
N TYR A 12 -15.75 -0.75 -4.04
CA TYR A 12 -15.61 -0.17 -5.37
C TYR A 12 -14.68 1.05 -5.36
N GLU A 13 -14.83 1.96 -4.39
CA GLU A 13 -13.95 3.12 -4.30
C GLU A 13 -12.49 2.74 -4.02
N PHE A 14 -12.26 1.78 -3.13
CA PHE A 14 -10.91 1.27 -2.85
C PHE A 14 -10.28 0.63 -4.09
N LEU A 15 -11.05 -0.20 -4.80
CA LEU A 15 -10.62 -0.80 -6.07
C LEU A 15 -10.28 0.25 -7.12
N LEU A 16 -11.13 1.26 -7.31
CA LEU A 16 -10.87 2.36 -8.24
C LEU A 16 -9.62 3.14 -7.85
N TYR A 17 -9.45 3.42 -6.55
CA TYR A 17 -8.30 4.15 -6.05
C TYR A 17 -6.99 3.39 -6.30
N MET A 18 -6.95 2.10 -5.97
CA MET A 18 -5.79 1.23 -6.25
C MET A 18 -5.50 1.16 -7.76
N LYS A 19 -6.54 0.95 -8.58
CA LYS A 19 -6.38 0.89 -10.04
C LYS A 19 -5.93 2.20 -10.65
N GLY A 20 -6.39 3.34 -10.13
CA GLY A 20 -6.00 4.66 -10.60
C GLY A 20 -4.52 4.97 -10.36
N LEU A 21 -3.94 4.41 -9.30
CA LEU A 21 -2.54 4.60 -8.93
C LEU A 21 -1.61 3.47 -9.41
N GLY A 22 -2.18 2.33 -9.80
CA GLY A 22 -1.46 1.16 -10.26
C GLY A 22 -0.70 0.42 -9.15
N GLY A 23 0.17 -0.50 -9.55
CA GLY A 23 0.85 -1.43 -8.65
C GLY A 23 0.10 -2.76 -8.48
N ARG A 24 0.72 -3.72 -7.78
CA ARG A 24 0.09 -5.00 -7.46
C ARG A 24 -0.76 -4.84 -6.21
N PHE A 25 -1.84 -5.60 -6.08
CA PHE A 25 -2.69 -5.56 -4.88
C PHE A 25 -1.92 -5.90 -3.60
N GLU A 26 -0.91 -6.77 -3.69
CA GLU A 26 0.01 -7.10 -2.58
C GLU A 26 0.83 -5.91 -2.08
N ASP A 27 1.04 -4.88 -2.91
CA ASP A 27 1.75 -3.66 -2.53
C ASP A 27 0.85 -2.71 -1.70
N TRP A 28 -0.43 -3.04 -1.55
CA TRP A 28 -1.40 -2.28 -0.77
C TRP A 28 -1.68 -2.95 0.57
N TYR A 29 -1.87 -2.11 1.58
CA TYR A 29 -2.34 -2.52 2.89
C TYR A 29 -3.76 -2.03 3.11
N VAL A 30 -4.64 -2.91 3.60
CA VAL A 30 -6.04 -2.58 3.93
C VAL A 30 -6.29 -2.93 5.40
N GLY A 31 -6.85 -1.97 6.13
CA GLY A 31 -7.13 -2.11 7.56
C GLY A 31 -8.42 -1.42 7.99
N ALA A 32 -8.76 -1.52 9.27
CA ALA A 32 -9.85 -0.77 9.85
C ALA A 32 -9.49 -0.24 11.24
N ALA A 33 -10.02 0.94 11.56
CA ALA A 33 -9.75 1.64 12.81
C ALA A 33 -10.96 2.49 13.23
N GLY A 34 -10.96 2.95 14.49
CA GLY A 34 -11.90 3.97 14.95
C GLY A 34 -11.47 5.38 14.54
N ASN A 35 -10.16 5.65 14.56
CA ASN A 35 -9.54 6.91 14.16
C ASN A 35 -8.53 6.66 13.03
N PRO A 36 -8.98 6.51 11.77
CA PRO A 36 -8.11 6.07 10.67
C PRO A 36 -6.98 7.06 10.39
N GLU A 37 -7.22 8.36 10.54
CA GLU A 37 -6.21 9.39 10.30
C GLU A 37 -5.04 9.30 11.30
N GLU A 38 -5.35 9.08 12.58
CA GLU A 38 -4.35 8.88 13.62
C GLU A 38 -3.58 7.58 13.40
N THR A 39 -4.29 6.48 13.13
CA THR A 39 -3.68 5.16 12.83
C THR A 39 -2.76 5.23 11.61
N LEU A 40 -3.20 5.84 10.51
CA LEU A 40 -2.38 5.99 9.31
C LEU A 40 -1.09 6.78 9.59
N ARG A 41 -1.19 7.89 10.32
CA ARG A 41 -0.06 8.80 10.57
C ARG A 41 0.90 8.30 11.65
N MET A 42 0.37 7.83 12.76
CA MET A 42 1.13 7.47 13.97
C MET A 42 1.64 6.02 13.88
N GLU A 43 0.76 5.09 13.52
CA GLU A 43 1.06 3.65 13.55
C GLU A 43 1.70 3.19 12.23
N HIS A 44 1.08 3.54 11.11
CA HIS A 44 1.55 3.10 9.79
C HIS A 44 2.54 4.05 9.12
N ARG A 45 2.75 5.26 9.69
CA ARG A 45 3.61 6.33 9.14
C ARG A 45 3.26 6.73 7.69
N ALA A 46 2.03 6.49 7.27
CA ALA A 46 1.48 6.93 6.01
C ALA A 46 1.10 8.43 6.12
N ARG A 47 2.05 9.31 5.79
CA ARG A 47 1.84 10.77 5.79
C ARG A 47 1.25 11.21 4.45
N GLU A 48 0.42 12.25 4.49
CA GLU A 48 -0.05 12.92 3.27
C GLU A 48 1.14 13.46 2.49
N GLY A 49 1.19 13.14 1.19
CA GLY A 49 2.26 13.56 0.28
C GLY A 49 3.36 12.51 0.07
N ASP A 50 3.61 11.62 1.04
CA ASP A 50 4.66 10.60 0.94
C ASP A 50 4.14 9.33 0.26
N VAL A 51 2.95 8.87 0.68
CA VAL A 51 2.31 7.67 0.11
C VAL A 51 0.82 7.93 -0.13
N PRO A 52 0.24 7.35 -1.18
CA PRO A 52 -1.19 7.44 -1.40
C PRO A 52 -1.95 6.59 -0.37
N TRP A 53 -2.90 7.23 0.31
CA TRP A 53 -3.78 6.59 1.27
C TRP A 53 -5.20 7.15 1.19
N MET A 54 -6.17 6.37 1.67
CA MET A 54 -7.58 6.76 1.74
C MET A 54 -8.26 6.05 2.91
N TYR A 55 -9.23 6.71 3.54
CA TYR A 55 -10.16 6.07 4.46
C TYR A 55 -11.62 6.43 4.15
N LYS A 56 -12.54 5.56 4.56
CA LYS A 56 -13.98 5.75 4.41
C LYS A 56 -14.75 5.23 5.64
N PRO A 57 -15.75 5.98 6.14
CA PRO A 57 -16.64 5.50 7.19
C PRO A 57 -17.54 4.39 6.64
N ALA A 58 -17.61 3.26 7.34
CA ALA A 58 -18.54 2.19 7.05
C ALA A 58 -19.77 2.26 7.97
N VAL A 59 -20.84 1.58 7.57
CA VAL A 59 -22.08 1.48 8.36
C VAL A 59 -21.92 0.76 9.70
N SER A 60 -20.89 -0.07 9.85
CA SER A 60 -20.60 -0.80 11.09
C SER A 60 -19.21 -1.44 11.08
N SER A 61 -18.74 -1.87 12.25
CA SER A 61 -17.53 -2.71 12.38
C SER A 61 -17.67 -4.06 11.66
N LYS A 62 -18.88 -4.63 11.58
CA LYS A 62 -19.13 -5.83 10.76
C LYS A 62 -18.93 -5.56 9.26
N ALA A 63 -19.31 -4.37 8.80
CA ALA A 63 -19.07 -3.95 7.43
C ALA A 63 -17.57 -3.81 7.13
N THR A 64 -16.78 -3.18 8.03
CA THR A 64 -15.33 -3.08 7.85
C THR A 64 -14.67 -4.46 7.79
N ARG A 65 -15.03 -5.39 8.69
CA ARG A 65 -14.56 -6.79 8.65
C ARG A 65 -14.82 -7.45 7.29
N THR A 66 -16.01 -7.26 6.73
CA THR A 66 -16.38 -7.81 5.42
C THR A 66 -15.53 -7.22 4.29
N ILE A 67 -15.19 -5.93 4.39
CA ILE A 67 -14.32 -5.24 3.43
C ILE A 67 -12.90 -5.81 3.51
N LEU A 68 -12.31 -5.88 4.71
CA LEU A 68 -10.95 -6.41 4.91
C LEU A 68 -10.84 -7.84 4.40
N LYS A 69 -11.80 -8.70 4.76
CA LYS A 69 -11.83 -10.10 4.31
C LYS A 69 -11.82 -10.20 2.80
N TYR A 70 -12.61 -9.38 2.10
CA TYR A 70 -12.60 -9.36 0.64
C TYR A 70 -11.23 -8.96 0.07
N PHE A 71 -10.62 -7.87 0.55
CA PHE A 71 -9.33 -7.42 0.03
C PHE A 71 -8.19 -8.41 0.32
N ARG A 72 -8.17 -9.00 1.52
CA ARG A 72 -7.14 -9.96 1.92
C ARG A 72 -7.30 -11.32 1.25
N GLU A 73 -8.51 -11.87 1.21
CA GLU A 73 -8.75 -13.23 0.69
C GLU A 73 -8.93 -13.29 -0.83
N VAL A 74 -9.52 -12.26 -1.44
CA VAL A 74 -9.83 -12.25 -2.89
C VAL A 74 -8.77 -11.53 -3.69
N LEU A 75 -8.22 -10.42 -3.17
CA LEU A 75 -7.24 -9.59 -3.87
C LEU A 75 -5.82 -9.76 -3.34
N HIS A 76 -5.64 -10.58 -2.30
CA HIS A 76 -4.33 -10.84 -1.68
C HIS A 76 -3.58 -9.58 -1.26
N THR A 77 -4.32 -8.54 -0.85
CA THR A 77 -3.69 -7.36 -0.25
C THR A 77 -3.05 -7.71 1.09
N ASP A 78 -2.08 -6.92 1.50
CA ASP A 78 -1.63 -6.93 2.89
C ASP A 78 -2.72 -6.34 3.78
N GLY A 79 -2.76 -6.71 5.06
CA GLY A 79 -3.82 -6.24 5.94
C GLY A 79 -3.86 -6.89 7.31
N GLY A 80 -4.33 -6.10 8.28
CA GLY A 80 -4.55 -6.56 9.65
C GLY A 80 -5.60 -7.67 9.72
N ASP A 81 -5.62 -8.39 10.84
CA ASP A 81 -6.54 -9.49 11.00
C ASP A 81 -7.99 -9.01 11.17
N ALA A 82 -8.84 -9.37 10.21
CA ALA A 82 -10.25 -8.96 10.19
C ALA A 82 -10.99 -9.52 11.42
N ASP A 83 -10.54 -10.64 11.98
CA ASP A 83 -11.19 -11.25 13.14
C ASP A 83 -10.81 -10.54 14.45
N SER A 84 -9.63 -9.91 14.50
CA SER A 84 -9.09 -9.18 15.66
C SER A 84 -9.57 -7.72 15.78
N LEU A 85 -10.43 -7.24 14.88
CA LEU A 85 -10.90 -5.85 14.90
C LEU A 85 -11.81 -5.54 16.11
N GLY A 86 -11.47 -4.54 16.92
CA GLY A 86 -12.35 -4.06 17.99
C GLY A 86 -13.70 -3.54 17.46
N GLU A 87 -14.74 -3.54 18.30
CA GLU A 87 -16.08 -3.07 17.90
C GLU A 87 -16.12 -1.59 17.46
N GLY A 88 -15.13 -0.79 17.87
CA GLY A 88 -14.95 0.60 17.46
C GLY A 88 -14.35 0.81 16.07
N ALA A 89 -13.96 -0.26 15.36
CA ALA A 89 -13.33 -0.17 14.03
C ALA A 89 -14.36 0.08 12.91
N THR A 90 -14.96 1.28 12.88
CA THR A 90 -16.03 1.65 11.95
C THR A 90 -15.52 2.31 10.66
N TYR A 91 -14.22 2.63 10.57
CA TYR A 91 -13.62 3.16 9.35
C TYR A 91 -12.73 2.10 8.70
N ALA A 92 -12.92 1.89 7.40
CA ALA A 92 -11.97 1.14 6.60
C ALA A 92 -10.94 2.11 6.02
N PHE A 93 -9.69 1.70 5.97
CA PHE A 93 -8.62 2.47 5.36
C PHE A 93 -7.73 1.60 4.48
N LEU A 94 -7.02 2.24 3.57
CA LEU A 94 -5.98 1.64 2.76
C LEU A 94 -4.82 2.60 2.59
N PHE A 95 -3.63 2.05 2.41
CA PHE A 95 -2.48 2.81 1.95
C PHE A 95 -1.58 1.94 1.09
N ARG A 96 -0.79 2.57 0.22
CA ARG A 96 0.25 1.86 -0.51
C ARG A 96 1.49 1.72 0.37
N LYS A 97 2.02 0.50 0.46
CA LYS A 97 3.25 0.23 1.19
C LYS A 97 4.42 0.93 0.49
N GLY A 98 5.18 1.67 1.27
CA GLY A 98 6.43 2.30 0.88
C GLY A 98 7.55 1.96 1.86
N PRO A 99 8.79 2.36 1.57
CA PRO A 99 9.95 2.02 2.39
C PRO A 99 9.92 2.60 3.81
N HIS A 100 9.14 3.66 4.03
CA HIS A 100 8.98 4.30 5.34
C HIS A 100 7.65 3.98 6.02
N THR A 101 6.78 3.20 5.36
CA THR A 101 5.50 2.80 5.94
C THR A 101 5.65 1.51 6.72
N CYS A 102 4.94 1.40 7.84
CA CYS A 102 4.92 0.19 8.65
C CYS A 102 3.62 -0.58 8.39
N PRO A 103 3.60 -1.62 7.54
CA PRO A 103 2.39 -2.42 7.31
C PRO A 103 2.00 -3.30 8.50
N ARG A 104 2.89 -3.52 9.48
CA ARG A 104 2.67 -4.51 10.55
C ARG A 104 2.38 -3.84 11.89
N SER A 105 1.25 -4.17 12.51
CA SER A 105 0.89 -3.81 13.90
C SER A 105 1.44 -4.80 14.94
N ASP A 106 1.99 -5.95 14.52
CA ASP A 106 2.62 -6.95 15.39
C ASP A 106 4.11 -6.63 15.58
N GLY A 107 4.49 -6.10 16.73
CA GLY A 107 5.82 -5.56 17.04
C GLY A 107 6.99 -6.57 17.12
N VAL A 108 7.21 -7.37 16.08
CA VAL A 108 8.41 -8.21 15.92
C VAL A 108 9.02 -7.94 14.53
N ASP A 109 10.23 -7.41 14.54
CA ASP A 109 11.12 -7.18 13.39
C ASP A 109 10.49 -6.39 12.22
N ALA A 110 10.38 -5.07 12.41
CA ALA A 110 10.48 -4.18 11.27
C ALA A 110 11.94 -4.22 10.79
N PRO A 111 12.26 -4.58 9.53
CA PRO A 111 13.56 -4.23 8.99
C PRO A 111 13.70 -2.70 9.14
N PRO A 112 14.86 -2.20 9.58
CA PRO A 112 15.06 -0.75 9.68
C PRO A 112 14.71 -0.12 8.33
N CYS A 113 14.02 1.02 8.35
CA CYS A 113 13.62 1.78 7.16
C CYS A 113 14.80 2.30 6.29
N ASP A 114 16.01 1.76 6.45
CA ASP A 114 17.21 2.03 5.67
C ASP A 114 17.50 0.86 4.71
N SER A 115 16.59 0.58 3.78
CA SER A 115 16.95 -0.12 2.53
C SER A 115 15.89 0.03 1.44
N ALA A 116 15.28 1.22 1.30
CA ALA A 116 15.01 1.68 -0.06
C ALA A 116 16.35 2.05 -0.67
N GLY A 117 16.95 1.09 -1.37
CA GLY A 117 17.90 1.43 -2.41
C GLY A 117 17.25 2.51 -3.25
N ALA A 118 17.96 3.64 -3.39
CA ALA A 118 17.70 4.58 -4.47
C ALA A 118 17.53 3.76 -5.77
N PRO A 119 16.74 4.24 -6.74
CA PRO A 119 16.87 3.72 -8.08
C PRO A 119 18.31 4.03 -8.51
N GLU A 120 19.22 3.06 -8.34
CA GLU A 120 20.48 3.09 -9.07
C GLU A 120 20.06 3.16 -10.53
N THR A 121 20.42 4.30 -11.10
CA THR A 121 20.37 4.59 -12.52
C THR A 121 21.22 3.54 -13.21
N ALA A 122 20.64 2.37 -13.45
CA ALA A 122 21.14 1.40 -14.41
C ALA A 122 20.80 1.93 -15.81
N PHE A 123 21.39 3.07 -16.17
CA PHE A 123 21.74 3.31 -17.55
C PHE A 123 22.84 2.30 -17.84
N ALA A 124 22.46 1.20 -18.49
CA ALA A 124 23.38 0.20 -18.96
C ALA A 124 24.46 0.89 -19.82
N SER A 125 25.63 1.09 -19.24
CA SER A 125 26.87 1.28 -19.99
C SER A 125 27.10 -0.01 -20.77
N VAL A 126 26.67 0.01 -22.03
CA VAL A 126 27.07 -0.95 -23.05
C VAL A 126 28.60 -0.87 -23.17
N ASN A 127 29.30 -1.82 -22.54
CA ASN A 127 30.67 -2.13 -22.93
C ASN A 127 30.61 -2.90 -24.26
N GLY A 128 30.43 -2.16 -25.34
CA GLY A 128 30.53 -2.62 -26.71
C GLY A 128 31.86 -2.21 -27.32
N GLY A 129 32.79 -3.18 -27.38
CA GLY A 129 33.84 -3.34 -28.39
C GLY A 129 34.48 -2.08 -28.98
N PHE A 130 35.73 -1.84 -28.58
CA PHE A 130 36.66 -0.99 -29.29
C PHE A 130 36.97 -1.59 -30.67
N ALA A 131 36.16 -1.28 -31.68
CA ALA A 131 36.49 -1.49 -33.08
C ALA A 131 37.31 -0.27 -33.56
N LYS A 132 38.64 -0.41 -33.59
CA LYS A 132 39.47 0.49 -34.41
C LYS A 132 39.55 -0.05 -35.82
N SER A 133 39.15 0.82 -36.73
CA SER A 133 39.17 0.77 -38.19
C SER A 133 40.52 0.33 -38.75
N GLY A 134 40.47 -0.38 -39.88
CA GLY A 134 41.63 -1.00 -40.48
C GLY A 134 42.34 -0.25 -41.62
N ARG A 135 43.42 -0.93 -42.05
CA ARG A 135 44.12 -0.98 -43.36
C ARG A 135 45.01 0.22 -43.76
N PRO A 136 45.99 0.04 -44.68
CA PRO A 136 46.33 -1.16 -45.49
C PRO A 136 47.82 -1.59 -45.46
N ALA A 137 48.08 -2.74 -46.07
CA ALA A 137 49.38 -3.11 -46.61
C ALA A 137 49.56 -2.48 -48.00
N CYS A 138 50.73 -1.87 -48.22
CA CYS A 138 51.57 -1.88 -49.43
C CYS A 138 52.96 -1.45 -49.00
#